data_AF-A0A352EYR6-F1
#
_entry.id   AF-A0A352EYR6-F1
#
_cell.length_a   1.000
_cell.length_b   1.000
_cell.length_c   1.000
_cell.angle_alpha   90.00
_cell.angle_beta   90.00
_cell.angle_gamma   90.00
#
_symmetry.space_group_name_H-M   'P 1'
#
loop_
_entity.id
_entity.type
_entity.pdbx_description
1 polymer ?
#
loop_
_entity_poly.entity_id
_entity_poly.type
_entity_poly.pdbx_seq_one_letter_code
_entity_poly.pdbx_strand_id
1 'polypeptide(L)'
;MTKPGSATMDDLLRQAKTTNRLLAAQLKSQMGQMDLVKLLATTGLSAREIADVLDTTAPTVAVTLQRLRQKVKKTSQARRGDAEA
;
A
#
# COMPACT_ATOMS: atom_id res chain seq x y z
N MET A 1 -7.34 -40.62 -13.46
CA MET A 1 -6.14 -40.38 -12.63
C MET A 1 -5.65 -38.97 -12.91
N THR A 2 -6.01 -38.01 -12.06
CA THR A 2 -5.55 -36.61 -12.13
C THR A 2 -4.12 -36.53 -11.58
N LYS A 3 -3.19 -35.98 -12.37
CA LYS A 3 -1.78 -35.81 -11.98
C LYS A 3 -1.69 -34.99 -10.68
N PRO A 4 -0.99 -35.47 -9.63
CA PRO A 4 -0.67 -34.63 -8.49
C PRO A 4 0.45 -33.69 -8.93
N GLY A 5 0.18 -32.37 -9.06
CA GLY A 5 1.29 -31.41 -9.16
C GLY A 5 1.10 -30.16 -10.02
N SER A 6 -0.01 -29.95 -10.71
CA SER A 6 -0.27 -28.64 -11.31
C SER A 6 -1.12 -27.80 -10.37
N ALA A 7 -0.48 -26.91 -9.59
CA ALA A 7 -1.19 -25.85 -8.90
C ALA A 7 -2.07 -25.12 -9.91
N THR A 8 -3.37 -25.00 -9.62
CA THR A 8 -4.27 -24.28 -10.51
C THR A 8 -3.90 -22.79 -10.49
N MET A 9 -4.30 -22.04 -11.52
CA MET A 9 -4.08 -20.59 -11.55
C MET A 9 -4.71 -19.91 -10.31
N ASP A 10 -5.82 -20.46 -9.82
CA ASP A 10 -6.50 -20.01 -8.60
C ASP A 10 -5.65 -20.28 -7.35
N ASP A 11 -4.98 -21.44 -7.27
CA ASP A 11 -4.07 -21.75 -6.17
C ASP A 11 -2.87 -20.80 -6.16
N LEU A 12 -2.30 -20.51 -7.33
CA LEU A 12 -1.19 -19.55 -7.47
C LEU A 12 -1.63 -18.14 -7.07
N LEU A 13 -2.82 -17.70 -7.48
CA LEU A 13 -3.37 -16.41 -7.10
C LEU A 13 -3.63 -16.34 -5.59
N ARG A 14 -4.15 -17.42 -4.99
CA ARG A 14 -4.39 -17.52 -3.55
C ARG A 14 -3.09 -17.50 -2.75
N GLN A 15 -2.06 -18.19 -3.24
CA GLN A 15 -0.74 -18.19 -2.62
C GLN A 15 -0.10 -16.81 -2.71
N ALA A 16 -0.14 -16.16 -3.88
CA ALA A 16 0.39 -14.81 -4.06
C ALA A 16 -0.29 -13.79 -3.13
N LYS A 17 -1.62 -13.84 -3.01
CA LYS A 17 -2.37 -12.99 -2.07
C LYS A 17 -1.97 -13.25 -0.62
N THR A 18 -1.83 -14.52 -0.23
CA THR A 18 -1.41 -14.90 1.13
C THR A 18 0.00 -14.38 1.44
N THR A 19 0.95 -14.59 0.53
CA THR A 19 2.32 -14.09 0.65
C THR A 19 2.35 -12.56 0.76
N ASN A 20 1.61 -11.87 -0.10
CA ASN A 20 1.55 -10.40 -0.08
C ASN A 20 0.96 -9.87 1.24
N ARG A 21 -0.04 -10.55 1.81
CA ARG A 21 -0.60 -10.21 3.12
C ARG A 21 0.38 -10.44 4.27
N LEU A 22 1.13 -11.55 4.23
CA LEU A 22 2.16 -11.83 5.23
C LEU A 22 3.29 -10.80 5.19
N LEU A 23 3.75 -10.44 3.99
CA LEU A 23 4.72 -9.37 3.79
C LEU A 23 4.18 -8.03 4.30
N ALA A 24 2.94 -7.69 3.97
CA ALA A 24 2.30 -6.48 4.48
C ALA A 24 2.18 -6.47 6.02
N ALA A 25 1.87 -7.61 6.64
CA ALA A 25 1.80 -7.74 8.09
C ALA A 25 3.17 -7.59 8.76
N GLN A 26 4.23 -8.16 8.17
CA GLN A 26 5.60 -7.96 8.62
C GLN A 26 6.04 -6.50 8.51
N LEU A 27 5.73 -5.83 7.39
CA LEU A 27 6.04 -4.42 7.25
C LEU A 27 5.22 -3.56 8.21
N LYS A 28 3.98 -3.95 8.55
CA LYS A 28 3.13 -3.26 9.55
C LYS A 28 3.65 -3.36 10.98
N SER A 29 4.42 -4.39 11.33
CA SER A 29 5.06 -4.46 12.65
C SER A 29 6.27 -3.51 12.74
N GLN A 30 6.86 -3.14 11.61
CA GLN A 30 8.04 -2.27 11.54
C GLN A 30 7.72 -0.83 11.14
N MET A 31 6.56 -0.58 10.51
CA MET A 31 6.20 0.70 9.91
C MET A 31 4.77 1.12 10.26
N GLY A 32 4.55 2.44 10.35
CA GLY A 32 3.21 3.00 10.51
C GLY A 32 2.35 2.78 9.27
N GLN A 33 1.02 2.68 9.46
CA GLN A 33 0.05 2.48 8.38
C GLN A 33 0.17 3.52 7.25
N MET A 34 0.53 4.76 7.58
CA MET A 34 0.71 5.83 6.60
C MET A 34 1.93 5.59 5.69
N ASP A 35 3.02 5.04 6.23
CA ASP A 35 4.24 4.77 5.46
C ASP A 35 4.06 3.54 4.57
N LEU A 36 3.29 2.54 5.02
CA LEU A 36 2.85 1.42 4.19
C LEU A 36 2.00 1.87 3.00
N VAL A 37 1.00 2.72 3.24
CA VAL A 37 0.16 3.26 2.17
C VAL A 37 1.01 4.09 1.19
N LYS A 38 1.99 4.85 1.69
CA LYS A 38 2.94 5.59 0.84
C LYS A 38 3.76 4.64 -0.02
N LEU A 39 4.32 3.58 0.56
CA LEU A 39 5.13 2.59 -0.16
C LEU A 39 4.31 1.87 -1.25
N LEU A 40 3.12 1.36 -0.90
CA LEU A 40 2.25 0.67 -1.86
C LEU A 40 1.70 1.61 -2.95
N ALA A 41 1.57 2.91 -2.66
CA ALA A 41 1.22 3.88 -3.69
C ALA A 41 2.34 4.07 -4.73
N THR A 42 3.60 3.83 -4.38
CA THR A 42 4.72 3.93 -5.34
C THR A 42 4.75 2.80 -6.35
N THR A 43 4.11 1.67 -6.04
CA THR A 43 4.05 0.50 -6.95
C THR A 43 2.92 0.60 -7.97
N GLY A 44 2.18 1.71 -8.00
CA GLY A 44 1.09 1.96 -8.96
C GLY A 44 -0.23 1.25 -8.62
N LEU A 45 -0.34 0.63 -7.44
CA LEU A 45 -1.57 -0.01 -7.00
C LEU A 45 -2.69 1.01 -6.76
N SER A 46 -3.92 0.62 -7.11
CA SER A 46 -5.11 1.40 -6.80
C SER A 46 -5.43 1.35 -5.30
N ALA A 47 -6.19 2.33 -4.81
CA ALA A 47 -6.59 2.37 -3.39
C ALA A 47 -7.37 1.12 -2.94
N ARG A 48 -8.07 0.45 -3.87
CA ARG A 48 -8.79 -0.80 -3.59
C ARG A 48 -7.84 -1.97 -3.41
N GLU A 49 -6.84 -2.11 -4.28
CA GLU A 49 -5.84 -3.17 -4.17
C GLU A 49 -4.96 -3.00 -2.93
N ILE A 50 -4.59 -1.76 -2.60
CA ILE A 50 -3.88 -1.44 -1.36
C ILE A 50 -4.73 -1.83 -0.15
N ALA A 51 -6.04 -1.57 -0.19
CA ALA A 51 -6.94 -1.95 0.89
C ALA A 51 -7.02 -3.47 1.06
N ASP A 52 -7.05 -4.23 -0.04
CA ASP A 52 -7.07 -5.70 -0.02
C ASP A 52 -5.78 -6.32 0.54
N VAL A 53 -4.63 -5.67 0.30
CA VAL A 53 -3.30 -6.07 0.81
C VAL A 53 -3.15 -5.74 2.28
N LEU A 54 -3.59 -4.54 2.70
CA LEU A 54 -3.46 -4.06 4.08
C LEU A 54 -4.60 -4.51 5.01
N ASP A 55 -5.55 -5.29 4.48
CA ASP A 55 -6.76 -5.74 5.16
C ASP A 55 -7.51 -4.55 5.81
N THR A 56 -7.81 -3.56 4.98
CA THR A 56 -8.51 -2.33 5.39
C THR A 56 -9.55 -1.93 4.33
N THR A 57 -10.09 -0.72 4.44
CA THR A 57 -11.09 -0.23 3.50
C THR A 57 -10.49 0.77 2.51
N ALA A 58 -10.96 0.75 1.26
CA ALA A 58 -10.54 1.72 0.25
C ALA A 58 -10.74 3.19 0.69
N PRO A 59 -11.83 3.57 1.40
CA PRO A 59 -11.95 4.90 2.00
C PRO A 59 -10.82 5.25 2.97
N THR A 60 -10.41 4.32 3.84
CA THR A 60 -9.29 4.54 4.78
C THR A 60 -7.99 4.81 4.03
N VAL A 61 -7.72 4.06 2.96
CA VAL A 61 -6.54 4.28 2.11
C VAL A 61 -6.62 5.62 1.39
N ALA A 62 -7.77 5.97 0.81
CA ALA A 62 -7.98 7.23 0.10
C ALA A 62 -7.74 8.46 0.99
N VAL A 63 -8.27 8.45 2.22
CA VAL A 63 -8.02 9.51 3.21
C VAL A 63 -6.53 9.61 3.55
N THR A 64 -5.85 8.46 3.70
CA THR A 64 -4.42 8.42 4.00
C THR A 64 -3.59 8.99 2.84
N LEU A 65 -3.93 8.64 1.60
CA LEU A 65 -3.31 9.22 0.40
C LEU A 65 -3.55 10.72 0.28
N GLN A 66 -4.75 11.19 0.61
CA GLN A 66 -5.07 12.61 0.63
C GLN A 66 -4.22 13.37 1.67
N ARG A 67 -4.09 12.82 2.89
CA ARG A 67 -3.22 13.37 3.95
C ARG A 67 -1.76 13.42 3.52
N LEU A 68 -1.26 12.37 2.85
CA LEU A 68 0.08 12.33 2.29
C LEU A 68 0.31 13.43 1.25
N ARG A 69 -0.63 13.61 0.31
CA ARG A 69 -0.58 14.69 -0.69
C ARG A 69 -0.56 16.08 -0.05
N GLN A 70 -1.34 16.30 1.01
CA GLN A 70 -1.37 17.56 1.75
C GLN A 70 -0.04 17.83 2.49
N LYS A 71 0.57 16.80 3.10
CA LYS A 71 1.90 16.94 3.73
C LYS A 71 2.95 17.39 2.73
N VAL A 72 2.99 16.78 1.54
CA VAL A 72 3.93 17.17 0.48
C VAL A 72 3.71 18.64 0.09
N LYS A 73 2.46 19.06 -0.14
CA LYS A 73 2.14 20.46 -0.48
C LYS A 73 2.59 21.46 0.60
N LYS A 74 2.36 21.15 1.88
CA LYS A 74 2.79 22.01 3.00
C LYS A 74 4.32 22.12 3.09
N THR A 75 5.05 21.02 2.90
CA THR A 75 6.52 21.04 2.88
C THR A 75 7.06 21.87 1.71
N SER A 76 6.42 21.81 0.54
CA SER A 76 6.81 22.62 -0.62
C SER A 76 6.54 24.12 -0.44
N GLN A 77 5.47 24.50 0.25
CA GLN A 77 5.18 25.92 0.56
C GLN A 77 6.13 26.50 1.62
N ALA A 78 6.45 25.73 2.67
CA ALA A 78 7.38 26.19 3.70
C ALA A 78 8.77 26.54 3.11
N ARG A 79 9.31 25.70 2.23
CA ARG A 79 10.61 25.95 1.57
C ARG A 79 10.61 27.12 0.60
N ARG A 80 9.45 27.60 0.15
CA ARG A 80 9.34 28.75 -0.75
C ARG A 80 9.28 30.08 0.02
N GLY A 81 8.75 30.07 1.24
CA GLY A 81 8.68 31.24 2.11
C GLY A 81 10.03 31.64 2.71
N ASP A 82 10.96 30.69 2.90
CA ASP A 82 12.30 30.97 3.43
C ASP A 82 13.29 31.52 2.38
N ALA A 83 12.92 31.53 1.09
CA ALA A 83 13.77 32.02 0.00
C ALA A 83 13.47 33.47 -0.43
N GLU A 84 12.46 34.11 0.16
CA GLU A 84 12.02 35.49 -0.11
C GLU A 84 12.14 36.42 1.12
N ALA A 85 12.87 36.01 2.17
CA ALA A 85 13.11 36.81 3.38
C ALA A 85 14.58 37.24 3.52
#